data_AF-A0A931LNC5-F1
#
_entry.id   AF-A0A931LNC5-F1
#
_cell.length_a   1.000
_cell.length_b   1.000
_cell.length_c   1.000
_cell.angle_alpha   90.00
_cell.angle_beta   90.00
_cell.angle_gamma   90.00
#
_symmetry.space_group_name_H-M   'P 1'
#
loop_
_entity.id
_entity.type
_entity.pdbx_description
1 polymer ?
#
loop_
_entity_poly.entity_id
_entity_poly.type
_entity_poly.pdbx_seq_one_letter_code
_entity_poly.pdbx_strand_id
1 'polypeptide(L)'
;MAEQENISLVKQSIEAFNRGDLNKAVEPFDERATFLDIAAPQPHQGREAIRKAFESGRRACPDLKLSPTNWVVGENQVVMEYTISGTHKGAWELPTGAIIPPTNKRFQAKGVPVAKISGGALWA
;
A
#
# COMPACT_ATOMS: atom_id res chain seq x y z
N MET A 1 18.52 -15.31 7.08
CA MET A 1 18.63 -13.97 7.70
C MET A 1 17.95 -12.91 6.83
N ALA A 2 18.30 -12.80 5.54
CA ALA A 2 17.68 -11.86 4.60
C ALA A 2 16.14 -11.99 4.49
N GLU A 3 15.59 -13.21 4.42
CA GLU A 3 14.14 -13.43 4.34
C GLU A 3 13.36 -12.88 5.56
N GLN A 4 13.92 -13.04 6.75
CA GLN A 4 13.31 -12.54 8.00
C GLN A 4 13.34 -11.01 8.07
N GLU A 5 14.40 -10.40 7.54
CA GLU A 5 14.53 -8.94 7.43
C GLU A 5 13.56 -8.39 6.37
N ASN A 6 13.50 -9.03 5.22
CA ASN A 6 12.60 -8.70 4.11
C ASN A 6 11.13 -8.66 4.54
N ILE A 7 10.65 -9.73 5.19
CA ILE A 7 9.27 -9.76 5.68
C ILE A 7 9.04 -8.73 6.79
N SER A 8 10.07 -8.41 7.60
CA SER A 8 9.98 -7.39 8.64
C SER A 8 9.73 -6.01 8.06
N LEU A 9 10.42 -5.63 6.98
CA LEU A 9 10.21 -4.35 6.27
C LEU A 9 8.77 -4.21 5.79
N VAL A 10 8.23 -5.24 5.15
CA VAL A 10 6.85 -5.22 4.64
C VAL A 10 5.84 -5.17 5.79
N LYS A 11 6.05 -5.94 6.87
CA LYS A 11 5.18 -5.90 8.06
C LYS A 11 5.16 -4.52 8.72
N GLN A 12 6.33 -3.89 8.90
CA GLN A 12 6.43 -2.56 9.48
C GLN A 12 5.70 -1.51 8.63
N SER A 13 5.83 -1.58 7.30
CA SER A 13 5.10 -0.73 6.36
C SER A 13 3.58 -0.86 6.54
N ILE A 14 3.07 -2.10 6.61
CA ILE A 14 1.63 -2.39 6.77
C ILE A 14 1.12 -1.94 8.13
N GLU A 15 1.87 -2.19 9.19
CA GLU A 15 1.50 -1.76 10.54
C GLU A 15 1.41 -0.24 10.65
N ALA A 16 2.38 0.48 10.09
CA ALA A 16 2.36 1.92 10.02
C ALA A 16 1.18 2.43 9.18
N PHE A 17 0.94 1.83 8.01
CA PHE A 17 -0.22 2.12 7.17
C PHE A 17 -1.51 1.95 7.98
N ASN A 18 -1.70 0.81 8.65
CA ASN A 18 -2.91 0.53 9.43
C ASN A 18 -3.13 1.49 10.60
N ARG A 19 -2.07 2.08 11.17
CA ARG A 19 -2.15 3.13 12.20
C ARG A 19 -2.36 4.53 11.62
N GLY A 20 -2.34 4.69 10.29
CA GLY A 20 -2.44 5.98 9.61
C GLY A 20 -1.13 6.77 9.57
N ASP A 21 0.00 6.17 9.99
CA ASP A 21 1.31 6.79 9.92
C ASP A 21 1.92 6.57 8.52
N LEU A 22 1.50 7.39 7.57
CA LEU A 22 1.89 7.22 6.16
C LEU A 22 3.37 7.51 5.92
N ASN A 23 3.99 8.34 6.74
CA ASN A 23 5.43 8.61 6.65
C ASN A 23 6.22 7.35 7.02
N LYS A 24 5.85 6.68 8.11
CA LYS A 24 6.43 5.38 8.48
C LYS A 24 6.04 4.26 7.52
N ALA A 25 4.85 4.32 6.91
CA ALA A 25 4.43 3.31 5.94
C ALA A 25 5.32 3.29 4.70
N VAL A 26 5.80 4.45 4.24
CA VAL A 26 6.64 4.56 3.04
C VAL A 26 8.14 4.57 3.31
N GLU A 27 8.57 4.66 4.57
CA GLU A 27 9.98 4.66 4.97
C GLU A 27 10.78 3.47 4.40
N PRO A 28 10.24 2.24 4.33
CA PRO A 28 10.97 1.10 3.76
C PRO A 28 11.13 1.13 2.23
N PHE A 29 10.42 2.01 1.51
CA PHE A 29 10.52 2.11 0.05
C PHE A 29 11.75 2.91 -0.35
N ASP A 30 12.41 2.52 -1.45
CA ASP A 30 13.45 3.34 -2.05
C ASP A 30 12.87 4.68 -2.55
N GLU A 31 13.70 5.73 -2.58
CA GLU A 31 13.28 7.04 -3.13
C GLU A 31 12.84 6.95 -4.58
N ARG A 32 13.35 5.97 -5.33
CA ARG A 32 13.04 5.68 -6.74
C ARG A 32 12.16 4.44 -6.93
N ALA A 33 11.56 3.92 -5.87
CA ALA A 33 10.66 2.77 -5.96
C ALA A 33 9.49 3.01 -6.93
N THR A 34 9.09 1.99 -7.68
CA THR A 34 7.96 2.07 -8.62
C THR A 34 6.83 1.19 -8.13
N PHE A 35 5.79 1.78 -7.52
CA PHE A 35 4.62 1.03 -7.11
C PHE A 35 3.60 0.94 -8.25
N LEU A 36 3.46 -0.26 -8.82
CA LEU A 36 2.45 -0.57 -9.83
C LEU A 36 1.13 -0.98 -9.14
N ASP A 37 0.18 -0.06 -9.13
CA ASP A 37 -1.22 -0.37 -8.83
C ASP A 37 -1.96 -0.60 -10.17
N ILE A 38 -2.47 -1.81 -10.37
CA ILE A 38 -3.20 -2.17 -11.61
C ILE A 38 -4.52 -1.39 -11.77
N ALA A 39 -5.04 -0.80 -10.68
CA ALA A 39 -6.21 0.06 -10.72
C ALA A 39 -5.87 1.52 -11.09
N ALA A 40 -4.59 1.90 -11.07
CA ALA A 40 -4.11 3.20 -11.47
C ALA A 40 -3.70 3.21 -12.96
N PRO A 41 -3.89 4.33 -13.68
CA PRO A 41 -3.49 4.43 -15.10
C PRO A 41 -1.96 4.48 -15.27
N GLN A 42 -1.23 4.89 -14.24
CA GLN A 42 0.22 4.98 -14.24
C GLN A 42 0.79 4.50 -12.90
N PRO A 43 1.99 3.90 -12.90
CA PRO A 43 2.67 3.56 -11.65
C PRO A 43 3.00 4.80 -10.81
N HIS A 44 3.01 4.63 -9.50
CA HIS A 44 3.48 5.67 -8.58
C HIS A 44 5.00 5.64 -8.51
N GLN A 45 5.62 6.68 -9.05
CA GLN A 45 7.07 6.82 -9.17
C GLN A 45 7.66 7.55 -7.95
N GLY A 46 8.45 6.82 -7.17
CA GLY A 46 9.16 7.30 -6.00
C GLY A 46 8.33 7.35 -4.72
N ARG A 47 9.04 7.38 -3.59
CA ARG A 47 8.47 7.29 -2.23
C ARG A 47 7.33 8.30 -1.98
N GLU A 48 7.49 9.54 -2.43
CA GLU A 48 6.47 10.58 -2.24
C GLU A 48 5.19 10.32 -3.06
N ALA A 49 5.30 9.77 -4.27
CA ALA A 49 4.13 9.42 -5.07
C ALA A 49 3.34 8.27 -4.41
N ILE A 50 4.05 7.28 -3.86
CA ILE A 50 3.47 6.17 -3.10
C ILE A 50 2.75 6.70 -1.86
N ARG A 51 3.39 7.62 -1.12
CA ARG A 51 2.79 8.24 0.07
C ARG A 51 1.48 8.98 -0.26
N LYS A 52 1.48 9.76 -1.34
CA LYS A 52 0.28 10.48 -1.82
C LYS A 52 -0.84 9.52 -2.24
N ALA A 53 -0.50 8.37 -2.82
CA ALA A 53 -1.50 7.34 -3.15
C ALA A 53 -2.16 6.78 -1.88
N PHE A 54 -1.35 6.43 -0.87
CA PHE A 54 -1.87 5.97 0.42
C PHE A 54 -2.70 7.04 1.14
N GLU A 55 -2.28 8.31 1.04
CA GLU A 55 -2.98 9.46 1.60
C GLU A 55 -4.35 9.66 0.94
N SER A 56 -4.42 9.55 -0.39
CA SER A 56 -5.68 9.65 -1.15
C SER A 56 -6.68 8.58 -0.71
N GLY A 57 -6.23 7.30 -0.64
CA GLY A 57 -7.06 6.21 -0.13
C GLY A 57 -7.55 6.46 1.30
N ARG A 58 -6.65 6.92 2.19
CA ARG A 58 -6.99 7.23 3.59
C ARG A 58 -7.97 8.39 3.73
N ARG A 59 -7.86 9.40 2.86
CA ARG A 59 -8.80 10.54 2.84
C ARG A 59 -10.20 10.08 2.44
N ALA A 60 -10.30 9.21 1.43
CA ALA A 60 -11.58 8.62 1.02
C ALA A 60 -12.15 7.66 2.09
N CYS A 61 -11.26 6.91 2.74
CA CYS A 61 -11.60 5.86 3.71
C CYS A 61 -10.69 5.96 4.97
N PRO A 62 -11.06 6.78 5.98
CA PRO A 62 -10.22 7.06 7.15
C PRO A 62 -9.86 5.81 7.98
N ASP A 63 -10.76 4.82 7.99
CA ASP A 63 -10.64 3.55 8.70
C ASP A 63 -10.05 2.42 7.85
N LEU A 64 -9.33 2.76 6.76
CA LEU A 64 -8.65 1.77 5.93
C LEU A 64 -7.78 0.83 6.75
N LYS A 65 -7.95 -0.47 6.51
CA LYS A 65 -7.17 -1.51 7.15
C LYS A 65 -6.81 -2.59 6.15
N LEU A 66 -5.53 -2.90 6.07
CA LEU A 66 -4.95 -4.00 5.31
C LEU A 66 -4.63 -5.14 6.27
N SER A 67 -5.20 -6.31 6.01
CA SER A 67 -5.02 -7.53 6.81
C SER A 67 -4.34 -8.59 5.95
N PRO A 68 -3.05 -8.88 6.16
CA PRO A 68 -2.35 -9.96 5.48
C PRO A 68 -3.02 -11.31 5.76
N THR A 69 -3.16 -12.15 4.74
CA THR A 69 -3.78 -13.49 4.83
C THR A 69 -2.81 -14.61 4.49
N ASN A 70 -1.80 -14.34 3.66
CA ASN A 70 -0.76 -15.30 3.29
C ASN A 70 0.55 -14.57 2.97
N TRP A 71 1.68 -15.27 3.12
CA TRP A 71 3.01 -14.78 2.81
C TRP A 71 3.81 -15.83 2.05
N VAL A 72 4.46 -15.42 0.98
CA VAL A 72 5.52 -16.18 0.30
C VAL A 72 6.76 -15.30 0.29
N VAL A 73 7.81 -15.75 0.98
CA VAL A 73 9.03 -14.96 1.17
C VAL A 73 10.17 -15.71 0.50
N GLY A 74 10.88 -15.00 -0.36
CA GLY A 74 12.17 -15.44 -0.89
C GLY A 74 13.27 -14.43 -0.57
N GLU A 75 14.47 -14.71 -1.05
CA GLU A 75 15.67 -13.93 -0.72
C GLU A 75 15.60 -12.46 -1.15
N ASN A 76 14.95 -12.16 -2.29
CA ASN A 76 14.86 -10.82 -2.87
C ASN A 76 13.43 -10.37 -3.18
N GLN A 77 12.44 -11.13 -2.71
CA GLN A 77 11.03 -10.88 -3.04
C GLN A 77 10.12 -11.33 -1.90
N VAL A 78 9.10 -10.51 -1.63
CA VAL A 78 8.00 -10.85 -0.74
C VAL A 78 6.70 -10.75 -1.54
N VAL A 79 5.94 -11.83 -1.55
CA VAL A 79 4.55 -11.84 -2.04
C VAL A 79 3.64 -11.97 -0.84
N MET A 80 2.58 -11.17 -0.81
CA MET A 80 1.59 -11.20 0.24
C MET A 80 0.22 -11.27 -0.38
N GLU A 81 -0.66 -12.12 0.15
CA GLU A 81 -2.09 -11.96 -0.06
C GLU A 81 -2.67 -11.14 1.09
N TYR A 82 -3.61 -10.26 0.80
CA TYR A 82 -4.28 -9.49 1.83
C TYR A 82 -5.76 -9.27 1.55
N THR A 83 -6.47 -8.91 2.61
CA THR A 83 -7.78 -8.30 2.55
C THR A 83 -7.71 -6.85 3.02
N ILE A 84 -8.14 -5.90 2.18
CA ILE A 84 -8.27 -4.49 2.54
C ILE A 84 -9.74 -4.16 2.77
N SER A 85 -10.03 -3.34 3.77
CA SER A 85 -11.38 -2.89 4.08
C SER A 85 -11.39 -1.46 4.58
N GLY A 86 -12.51 -0.78 4.43
CA GLY A 86 -12.73 0.57 4.94
C GLY A 86 -14.17 1.03 4.70
N THR A 87 -14.47 2.23 5.16
CA THR A 87 -15.76 2.90 5.00
C THR A 87 -15.55 4.16 4.15
N HIS A 88 -16.27 4.26 3.03
CA HIS A 88 -16.15 5.40 2.12
C HIS A 88 -16.83 6.65 2.69
N LYS A 89 -16.07 7.47 3.41
CA LYS A 89 -16.53 8.66 4.15
C LYS A 89 -16.06 9.99 3.55
N GLY A 90 -14.98 9.97 2.78
CA GLY A 90 -14.47 11.13 2.04
C GLY A 90 -14.76 11.03 0.55
N ALA A 91 -14.61 12.14 -0.16
CA ALA A 91 -14.63 12.13 -1.62
C ALA A 91 -13.41 11.36 -2.16
N TRP A 92 -13.62 10.56 -3.20
CA TRP A 92 -12.56 9.83 -3.89
C TRP A 92 -12.30 10.45 -5.25
N GLU A 93 -11.11 11.03 -5.44
CA GLU A 93 -10.65 11.54 -6.73
C GLU A 93 -10.11 10.38 -7.57
N LEU A 94 -10.77 10.12 -8.71
CA LEU A 94 -10.29 9.15 -9.68
C LEU A 94 -9.19 9.77 -10.56
N PRO A 95 -8.30 8.95 -11.14
CA PRO A 95 -7.30 9.43 -12.08
C PRO A 95 -7.86 10.14 -13.32
N THR A 96 -9.13 9.92 -13.64
CA THR A 96 -9.86 10.62 -14.72
C THR A 96 -10.27 12.05 -14.35
N GLY A 97 -10.05 12.48 -13.11
CA GLY A 97 -10.55 13.76 -12.57
C GLY A 97 -11.99 13.71 -12.08
N ALA A 98 -12.69 12.59 -12.26
CA ALA A 98 -14.02 12.40 -11.68
C ALA A 98 -13.93 12.24 -10.16
N ILE A 99 -14.91 12.81 -9.44
CA ILE A 99 -15.01 12.70 -7.99
C ILE A 99 -16.16 11.76 -7.65
N ILE A 100 -15.87 10.70 -6.89
CA ILE A 100 -16.90 9.84 -6.30
C ILE A 100 -17.27 10.45 -4.94
N PRO A 101 -18.54 10.85 -4.72
CA PRO A 101 -18.98 11.37 -3.42
C PRO A 101 -19.01 10.25 -2.37
N PRO A 102 -18.86 10.57 -1.08
CA PRO A 102 -18.86 9.58 -0.01
C PRO A 102 -20.18 8.79 0.01
N THR A 103 -20.09 7.47 -0.03
CA THR A 103 -21.27 6.60 -0.07
C THR A 103 -21.70 6.10 1.30
N ASN A 104 -20.86 6.29 2.32
CA ASN A 104 -21.02 5.75 3.68
C ASN A 104 -21.12 4.21 3.74
N LYS A 105 -20.79 3.51 2.66
CA LYS A 105 -20.80 2.05 2.61
C LYS A 105 -19.44 1.51 3.02
N ARG A 106 -19.47 0.39 3.73
CA ARG A 106 -18.28 -0.43 3.99
C ARG A 106 -17.94 -1.24 2.75
N PHE A 107 -16.65 -1.39 2.46
CA PHE A 107 -16.16 -2.24 1.40
C PHE A 107 -15.10 -3.23 1.91
N GLN A 108 -14.88 -4.26 1.12
CA GLN A 108 -13.79 -5.20 1.29
C GLN A 108 -13.27 -5.61 -0.10
N ALA A 109 -11.96 -5.67 -0.26
CA ALA A 109 -11.30 -6.14 -1.47
C ALA A 109 -10.10 -7.03 -1.12
N LYS A 110 -9.70 -7.88 -2.07
CA LYS A 110 -8.49 -8.72 -1.95
C LYS A 110 -7.42 -8.20 -2.88
N GLY A 111 -6.16 -8.38 -2.51
CA GLY A 111 -5.02 -8.01 -3.33
C GLY A 111 -3.84 -8.94 -3.11
N VAL A 112 -2.95 -8.99 -4.10
CA VAL A 112 -1.71 -9.77 -4.06
C VAL A 112 -0.54 -8.90 -4.54
N PRO A 113 0.08 -8.09 -3.66
CA PRO A 113 1.26 -7.33 -3.99
C PRO A 113 2.47 -8.25 -4.06
N VAL A 114 3.32 -7.92 -5.01
CA VAL A 114 4.65 -8.49 -5.16
C VAL A 114 5.62 -7.36 -4.87
N ALA A 115 6.50 -7.53 -3.90
CA ALA A 115 7.48 -6.53 -3.51
C ALA A 115 8.89 -7.07 -3.77
N LYS A 116 9.63 -6.44 -4.68
CA LYS A 116 11.06 -6.67 -4.87
C LYS A 116 11.87 -5.92 -3.81
N ILE A 117 12.90 -6.58 -3.31
CA ILE A 117 13.81 -6.03 -2.29
C ILE A 117 15.23 -6.03 -2.84
N SER A 118 15.89 -4.88 -2.73
CA SER A 118 17.28 -4.72 -3.11
C SER A 118 17.94 -3.68 -2.20
N GLY A 119 19.13 -3.98 -1.69
CA GLY A 119 19.88 -3.08 -0.80
C GLY A 119 19.14 -2.73 0.50
N GLY A 120 18.24 -3.60 0.98
CA GLY A 120 17.43 -3.35 2.18
C GLY A 120 16.23 -2.42 1.97
N ALA A 121 15.89 -2.07 0.72
CA ALA A 121 14.76 -1.22 0.39
C ALA A 121 13.73 -1.94 -0.50
N LEU A 122 12.45 -1.54 -0.37
CA LEU A 122 11.37 -1.97 -1.26
C LEU A 122 11.41 -1.15 -2.54
N TRP A 123 11.48 -1.82 -3.68
CA TRP A 123 11.42 -1.21 -5.01
C TRP A 123 10.04 -1.32 -5.66
N ALA A 124 9.17 -2.13 -5.05
CA ALA A 124 7.94 -2.71 -5.57
C ALA A 124 8.18 -3.71 -6.72
#